data_AF-A0A1Q7D2X8-F1
#
_entry.id   AF-A0A1Q7D2X8-F1
#
_cell.length_a   1.000
_cell.length_b   1.000
_cell.length_c   1.000
_cell.angle_alpha   90.00
_cell.angle_beta   90.00
_cell.angle_gamma   90.00
#
_symmetry.space_group_name_H-M   'P 1'
#
loop_
_entity.id
_entity.type
_entity.pdbx_description
1 polymer ?
#
loop_
_entity_poly.entity_id
_entity_poly.type
_entity_poly.pdbx_seq_one_letter_code
_entity_poly.pdbx_strand_id
1 'polypeptide(L)'
;MTDALNPGVITFQEAAMLKKLLLGPAAALVLLYVSAAPSLASSQVGQGSLFLDGHVVGTVVPPAQLAAGTGQDPFYEVTNGASGQLGIAGVGPGDAGAFHGGSWQVWTVTFNSGVTPYLLTSASAVAAAQAAGDVTVTRVADADFRCPITQQN
;
A
#
# COMPACT_ATOMS: atom_id res chain seq x y z
N MET A 1 1.75 -55.44 70.09
CA MET A 1 0.72 -55.15 69.07
C MET A 1 0.08 -53.84 69.46
N THR A 2 0.69 -52.72 69.07
CA THR A 2 0.16 -51.37 69.29
C THR A 2 -0.66 -51.01 68.05
N ASP A 3 -1.95 -50.73 68.15
CA ASP A 3 -2.52 -49.40 68.46
C ASP A 3 -1.99 -48.33 67.47
N ALA A 4 -2.78 -47.44 66.85
CA ALA A 4 -4.18 -47.09 67.00
C ALA A 4 -4.53 -46.01 65.94
N LEU A 5 -5.83 -45.71 65.79
CA LEU A 5 -6.44 -44.38 65.50
C LEU A 5 -6.35 -43.73 64.09
N ASN A 6 -7.47 -43.81 63.35
CA ASN A 6 -8.44 -42.73 62.97
C ASN A 6 -7.93 -41.29 62.64
N PRO A 7 -8.71 -40.44 61.93
CA PRO A 7 -9.02 -40.40 60.50
C PRO A 7 -8.81 -39.01 59.86
N GLY A 8 -8.80 -38.94 58.53
CA GLY A 8 -9.25 -37.75 57.79
C GLY A 8 -8.18 -36.92 57.08
N VAL A 9 -8.37 -36.81 55.74
CA VAL A 9 -7.70 -35.92 54.78
C VAL A 9 -6.19 -36.29 54.67
N ILE A 10 -5.53 -36.38 53.51
CA ILE A 10 -4.89 -35.27 52.80
C ILE A 10 -4.54 -35.75 51.38
N THR A 11 -4.93 -34.91 50.43
CA THR A 11 -4.32 -34.65 49.13
C THR A 11 -2.81 -34.94 49.03
N PHE A 12 -2.35 -35.06 47.78
CA PHE A 12 -1.04 -34.65 47.25
C PHE A 12 -0.05 -35.76 46.90
N GLN A 13 0.44 -35.63 45.65
CA GLN A 13 1.81 -35.94 45.22
C GLN A 13 2.14 -37.43 45.20
N GLU A 14 3.05 -37.94 44.39
CA GLU A 14 3.69 -37.64 43.13
C GLU A 14 4.43 -38.95 42.83
N ALA A 15 4.81 -39.17 41.57
CA ALA A 15 5.97 -40.00 41.22
C ALA A 15 5.90 -41.49 41.64
N ALA A 16 6.25 -42.46 40.83
CA ALA A 16 6.80 -42.57 39.51
C ALA A 16 6.67 -44.07 39.21
N MET A 17 6.69 -44.46 37.94
CA MET A 17 7.58 -45.55 37.51
C MET A 17 7.63 -45.53 35.99
N LEU A 18 8.52 -44.66 35.53
CA LEU A 18 9.46 -44.84 34.44
C LEU A 18 9.34 -46.15 33.65
N LYS A 19 8.79 -46.05 32.44
CA LYS A 19 9.12 -46.97 31.34
C LYS A 19 9.59 -46.14 30.15
N LYS A 20 10.90 -45.94 30.10
CA LYS A 20 11.63 -45.35 28.97
C LYS A 20 11.49 -46.27 27.75
N LEU A 21 11.01 -45.70 26.63
CA LEU A 21 11.49 -45.91 25.26
C LEU A 21 10.62 -45.00 24.34
N LEU A 22 11.03 -43.75 24.09
CA LEU A 22 11.68 -43.23 22.87
C LEU A 22 10.73 -42.94 21.68
N LEU A 23 10.92 -41.74 21.08
CA LEU A 23 10.25 -41.08 19.92
C LEU A 23 8.90 -40.39 20.24
N GLY A 24 8.67 -39.08 20.06
CA GLY A 24 9.41 -37.91 19.55
C GLY A 24 8.44 -36.71 19.55
N PRO A 25 8.89 -35.44 19.62
CA PRO A 25 7.99 -34.30 19.77
C PRO A 25 7.60 -33.74 18.40
N ALA A 26 6.30 -33.65 18.11
CA ALA A 26 5.80 -32.80 17.03
C ALA A 26 4.34 -32.41 17.32
N ALA A 27 4.12 -31.62 18.37
CA ALA A 27 2.87 -30.88 18.49
C ALA A 27 2.95 -29.71 17.49
N ALA A 28 2.17 -29.81 16.41
CA ALA A 28 2.12 -28.87 15.31
C ALA A 28 1.73 -27.46 15.80
N LEU A 29 2.66 -26.52 15.66
CA LEU A 29 2.37 -25.08 15.66
C LEU A 29 1.63 -24.76 14.36
N VAL A 30 0.34 -24.43 14.46
CA VAL A 30 -0.45 -23.91 13.34
C VAL A 30 0.05 -22.51 13.02
N LEU A 31 0.85 -22.39 11.96
CA LEU A 31 1.28 -21.12 11.38
C LEU A 31 0.08 -20.44 10.71
N LEU A 32 -0.40 -19.34 11.29
CA LEU A 32 -1.27 -18.39 10.63
C LEU A 32 -0.43 -17.53 9.66
N TYR A 33 -0.22 -18.05 8.45
CA TYR A 33 0.26 -17.24 7.33
C TYR A 33 -0.87 -16.32 6.88
N VAL A 34 -0.86 -15.06 7.35
CA VAL A 34 -1.57 -13.97 6.68
C VAL A 34 -0.80 -13.69 5.40
N SER A 35 -1.26 -14.23 4.28
CA SER A 35 -0.86 -13.75 2.97
C SER A 35 -1.52 -12.38 2.77
N ALA A 36 -0.80 -11.31 3.09
CA ALA A 36 -1.12 -9.99 2.55
C ALA A 36 -0.92 -10.07 1.03
N ALA A 37 -1.99 -10.35 0.30
CA ALA A 37 -1.97 -10.15 -1.14
C ALA A 37 -1.77 -8.65 -1.40
N PRO A 38 -0.83 -8.24 -2.26
CA PRO A 38 -0.85 -6.87 -2.74
C PRO A 38 -2.18 -6.68 -3.46
N SER A 39 -3.05 -5.83 -2.91
CA SER A 39 -4.16 -5.30 -3.67
C SER A 39 -3.54 -4.49 -4.80
N LEU A 40 -3.57 -5.04 -6.01
CA LEU A 40 -3.45 -4.22 -7.20
C LEU A 40 -4.69 -3.32 -7.20
N ALA A 41 -4.59 -2.16 -6.56
CA ALA A 41 -5.49 -1.07 -6.82
C ALA A 41 -5.24 -0.73 -8.28
N SER A 42 -6.06 -1.28 -9.17
CA SER A 42 -6.12 -0.86 -10.55
C SER A 42 -6.62 0.57 -10.49
N SER A 43 -5.69 1.52 -10.50
CA SER A 43 -5.96 2.86 -10.99
C SER A 43 -6.15 2.69 -12.50
N GLN A 44 -7.25 2.04 -12.88
CA GLN A 44 -7.78 2.12 -14.23
C GLN A 44 -7.82 3.62 -14.48
N VAL A 45 -6.98 4.12 -15.38
CA VAL A 45 -7.05 5.49 -15.89
C VAL A 45 -8.34 5.54 -16.72
N GLY A 46 -9.47 5.44 -16.02
CA GLY A 46 -10.81 5.58 -16.52
C GLY A 46 -11.19 7.03 -16.38
N GLN A 47 -12.16 7.44 -17.18
CA GLN A 47 -12.90 8.67 -16.94
C GLN A 47 -13.23 8.76 -15.44
N GLY A 48 -12.62 9.70 -14.73
CA GLY A 48 -12.57 9.58 -13.29
C GLY A 48 -11.53 10.51 -12.71
N SER A 49 -12.01 11.36 -11.82
CA SER A 49 -11.29 12.20 -10.88
C SER A 49 -9.80 11.92 -10.66
N LEU A 50 -8.99 12.98 -10.75
CA LEU A 50 -7.58 13.04 -10.33
C LEU A 50 -7.43 14.02 -9.17
N PHE A 51 -6.34 13.90 -8.41
CA PHE A 51 -5.90 14.96 -7.53
C PHE A 51 -5.06 16.00 -8.27
N LEU A 52 -5.28 17.28 -8.00
CA LEU A 52 -4.44 18.39 -8.41
C LEU A 52 -4.40 19.40 -7.26
N ASP A 53 -3.24 19.58 -6.63
CA ASP A 53 -3.02 20.53 -5.54
C ASP A 53 -4.05 20.45 -4.40
N GLY A 54 -4.43 19.23 -4.01
CA GLY A 54 -5.42 18.98 -2.96
C GLY A 54 -6.88 19.02 -3.42
N HIS A 55 -7.13 19.41 -4.67
CA HIS A 55 -8.46 19.40 -5.28
C HIS A 55 -8.69 18.16 -6.14
N VAL A 56 -9.96 17.83 -6.37
CA VAL A 56 -10.35 16.76 -7.30
C VAL A 56 -10.75 17.36 -8.65
N VAL A 57 -10.12 16.92 -9.74
CA VAL A 57 -10.34 17.41 -11.10
C VAL A 57 -10.78 16.30 -12.04
N GLY A 58 -11.58 16.62 -13.07
CA GLY A 58 -12.11 15.64 -14.00
C GLY A 58 -11.28 15.51 -15.28
N THR A 59 -11.15 14.29 -15.79
CA THR A 59 -10.63 13.99 -17.13
C THR A 59 -11.70 14.20 -18.20
N VAL A 60 -11.34 14.76 -19.36
CA VAL A 60 -12.32 15.17 -20.39
C VAL A 60 -12.59 14.09 -21.44
N VAL A 61 -11.60 13.26 -21.76
CA VAL A 61 -11.67 12.25 -22.83
C VAL A 61 -10.97 10.96 -22.40
N PRO A 62 -11.23 9.82 -23.05
CA PRO A 62 -10.45 8.61 -22.83
C PRO A 62 -8.95 8.86 -23.05
N PRO A 63 -8.07 8.21 -22.26
CA PRO A 63 -6.63 8.28 -22.48
C PRO A 63 -6.21 7.80 -23.86
N ALA A 64 -5.26 8.52 -24.47
CA ALA A 64 -4.57 8.10 -25.68
C ALA A 64 -3.08 7.88 -25.39
N GLN A 65 -2.56 6.71 -25.71
CA GLN A 65 -1.16 6.37 -25.49
C GLN A 65 -0.21 7.35 -26.22
N LEU A 66 0.87 7.76 -25.56
CA LEU A 66 1.95 8.52 -26.17
C LEU A 66 3.14 7.60 -26.47
N ALA A 67 4.05 8.07 -27.33
CA ALA A 67 5.33 7.40 -27.51
C ALA A 67 6.10 7.40 -26.18
N ALA A 68 6.77 6.30 -25.88
CA ALA A 68 7.47 6.14 -24.62
C ALA A 68 8.42 7.31 -24.34
N GLY A 69 8.32 7.89 -23.15
CA GLY A 69 9.21 8.97 -22.72
C GLY A 69 8.79 10.38 -23.16
N THR A 70 7.75 10.52 -23.99
CA THR A 70 7.36 11.82 -24.58
C THR A 70 6.36 12.62 -23.75
N GLY A 71 5.93 12.10 -22.61
CA GLY A 71 5.14 12.84 -21.62
C GLY A 71 5.92 14.04 -21.06
N GLN A 72 5.22 15.15 -20.85
CA GLN A 72 5.76 16.45 -20.41
C GLN A 72 5.15 16.93 -19.09
N ASP A 73 3.92 16.50 -18.77
CA ASP A 73 3.18 16.90 -17.57
C ASP A 73 3.30 15.80 -16.51
N PRO A 74 3.89 16.03 -15.32
CA PRO A 74 4.03 14.98 -14.33
C PRO A 74 2.68 14.37 -13.90
N PHE A 75 2.59 13.05 -13.93
CA PHE A 75 1.47 12.28 -13.42
C PHE A 75 1.99 11.19 -12.49
N TYR A 76 1.46 11.14 -11.27
CA TYR A 76 1.88 10.18 -10.26
C TYR A 76 0.78 9.16 -9.99
N GLU A 77 1.10 7.90 -10.21
CA GLU A 77 0.26 6.76 -9.90
C GLU A 77 0.76 6.08 -8.63
N VAL A 78 -0.04 6.12 -7.56
CA VAL A 78 0.32 5.49 -6.29
C VAL A 78 -0.10 4.02 -6.31
N THR A 79 0.86 3.11 -6.16
CA THR A 79 0.64 1.66 -6.38
C THR A 79 0.16 0.90 -5.15
N ASN A 80 0.44 1.41 -3.95
CA ASN A 80 0.07 0.83 -2.65
C ASN A 80 -0.42 1.92 -1.67
N GLY A 81 -1.23 2.85 -2.19
CA GLY A 81 -1.71 4.02 -1.46
C GLY A 81 -2.79 3.72 -0.41
N ALA A 82 -3.15 4.76 0.34
CA ALA A 82 -4.29 4.72 1.25
C ALA A 82 -5.63 4.56 0.49
N SER A 83 -6.69 4.17 1.21
CA SER A 83 -8.03 4.13 0.64
C SER A 83 -8.45 5.52 0.14
N GLY A 84 -9.07 5.57 -1.04
CA GLY A 84 -9.46 6.84 -1.69
C GLY A 84 -8.34 7.54 -2.45
N GLN A 85 -7.17 6.92 -2.59
CA GLN A 85 -6.09 7.45 -3.41
C GLN A 85 -6.49 7.48 -4.89
N LEU A 86 -6.26 8.64 -5.53
CA LEU A 86 -6.44 8.86 -6.96
C LEU A 86 -5.07 9.08 -7.63
N GLY A 87 -5.03 9.09 -8.96
CA GLY A 87 -3.88 9.60 -9.70
C GLY A 87 -3.67 11.08 -9.41
N ILE A 88 -2.41 11.53 -9.36
CA ILE A 88 -2.06 12.90 -9.00
C ILE A 88 -1.48 13.60 -10.23
N ALA A 89 -2.18 14.61 -10.71
CA ALA A 89 -1.65 15.55 -11.68
C ALA A 89 -0.68 16.50 -10.98
N GLY A 90 0.54 16.62 -11.50
CA GLY A 90 1.53 17.56 -10.97
C GLY A 90 1.44 18.96 -11.55
N VAL A 91 0.67 19.12 -12.62
CA VAL A 91 0.34 20.39 -13.27
C VAL A 91 -1.06 20.31 -13.84
N GLY A 92 -1.73 21.46 -13.98
CA GLY A 92 -3.05 21.55 -14.57
C GLY A 92 -3.34 22.87 -15.29
N PRO A 93 -4.56 23.03 -15.83
CA PRO A 93 -4.97 24.25 -16.50
C PRO A 93 -4.83 25.45 -15.55
N GLY A 94 -4.08 26.46 -15.96
CA GLY A 94 -3.73 27.61 -15.12
C GLY A 94 -2.23 27.73 -14.83
N ASP A 95 -1.48 26.62 -14.92
CA ASP A 95 -0.03 26.62 -14.74
C ASP A 95 0.68 27.10 -16.01
N ALA A 96 0.82 28.41 -16.12
CA ALA A 96 1.34 29.08 -17.31
C ALA A 96 2.71 28.55 -17.74
N GLY A 97 2.76 27.96 -18.94
CA GLY A 97 3.98 27.41 -19.53
C GLY A 97 4.44 26.06 -18.98
N ALA A 98 3.76 25.51 -17.96
CA ALA A 98 4.08 24.21 -17.38
C ALA A 98 3.07 23.12 -17.79
N PHE A 99 1.80 23.47 -18.01
CA PHE A 99 0.79 22.52 -18.44
C PHE A 99 0.71 22.40 -19.96
N HIS A 100 0.97 21.20 -20.47
CA HIS A 100 0.99 20.88 -21.90
C HIS A 100 -0.32 20.26 -22.38
N GLY A 101 -1.40 20.33 -21.58
CA GLY A 101 -2.73 19.81 -21.93
C GLY A 101 -2.97 18.37 -21.51
N GLY A 102 -2.29 17.90 -20.47
CA GLY A 102 -2.38 16.53 -19.98
C GLY A 102 -1.57 15.56 -20.84
N SER A 103 -0.40 15.99 -21.29
CA SER A 103 0.62 15.13 -21.90
C SER A 103 1.36 14.40 -20.79
N TRP A 104 0.69 13.45 -20.16
CA TRP A 104 1.15 12.85 -18.91
C TRP A 104 2.45 12.08 -19.06
N GLN A 105 3.39 12.45 -18.19
CA GLN A 105 4.65 11.80 -17.91
C GLN A 105 4.44 10.92 -16.68
N VAL A 106 4.38 9.59 -16.86
CA VAL A 106 3.93 8.70 -15.78
C VAL A 106 5.06 8.31 -14.85
N TRP A 107 4.81 8.48 -13.56
CA TRP A 107 5.66 8.08 -12.45
C TRP A 107 4.86 7.19 -11.50
N THR A 108 5.42 6.05 -11.10
CA THR A 108 4.85 5.24 -10.02
C THR A 108 5.39 5.69 -8.69
N VAL A 109 4.51 5.78 -7.70
CA VAL A 109 4.81 6.13 -6.33
C VAL A 109 4.45 4.94 -5.46
N THR A 110 5.41 4.47 -4.67
CA THR A 110 5.22 3.29 -3.83
C THR A 110 5.68 3.62 -2.42
N PHE A 111 4.79 3.51 -1.43
CA PHE A 111 5.14 3.60 -0.02
C PHE A 111 6.13 2.49 0.35
N ASN A 112 7.19 2.89 1.04
CA ASN A 112 8.27 2.00 1.47
C ASN A 112 7.81 1.08 2.61
N SER A 113 8.49 -0.05 2.76
CA SER A 113 8.19 -1.02 3.82
C SER A 113 8.28 -0.36 5.21
N GLY A 114 7.29 -0.62 6.06
CA GLY A 114 7.21 -0.06 7.41
C GLY A 114 6.52 1.31 7.49
N VAL A 115 6.19 1.92 6.35
CA VAL A 115 5.40 3.16 6.30
C VAL A 115 3.93 2.80 6.17
N THR A 116 3.08 3.39 7.02
CA THR A 116 1.62 3.29 6.87
C THR A 116 1.18 4.26 5.78
N PRO A 117 0.59 3.81 4.66
CA PRO A 117 0.19 4.71 3.57
C PRO A 117 -0.78 5.80 4.03
N TYR A 118 -0.58 7.01 3.52
CA TYR A 118 -1.47 8.15 3.68
C TYR A 118 -1.83 8.74 2.30
N LEU A 119 -2.85 9.58 2.24
CA LEU A 119 -3.27 10.20 0.97
C LEU A 119 -2.22 11.21 0.50
N LEU A 120 -1.82 11.06 -0.77
CA LEU A 120 -1.02 12.04 -1.50
C LEU A 120 -1.93 12.70 -2.52
N THR A 121 -2.05 14.03 -2.45
CA THR A 121 -3.05 14.78 -3.24
C THR A 121 -2.44 15.91 -4.08
N SER A 122 -1.11 16.00 -4.13
CA SER A 122 -0.39 17.02 -4.92
C SER A 122 1.03 16.54 -5.23
N ALA A 123 1.66 17.12 -6.27
CA ALA A 123 3.07 16.85 -6.56
C ALA A 123 3.99 17.28 -5.41
N SER A 124 3.65 18.37 -4.71
CA SER A 124 4.38 18.81 -3.53
C SER A 124 4.32 17.80 -2.38
N ALA A 125 3.18 17.13 -2.18
CA ALA A 125 3.04 16.06 -1.20
C ALA A 125 3.86 14.82 -1.60
N VAL A 126 3.87 14.44 -2.88
CA VAL A 126 4.73 13.35 -3.38
C VAL A 126 6.21 13.68 -3.16
N ALA A 127 6.64 14.89 -3.49
CA ALA A 127 8.01 15.33 -3.29
C ALA A 127 8.41 15.34 -1.80
N ALA A 128 7.52 15.80 -0.92
CA ALA A 128 7.74 15.78 0.53
C ALA A 128 7.84 14.35 1.07
N ALA A 129 6.94 13.45 0.65
CA ALA A 129 6.97 12.05 1.04
C ALA A 129 8.25 11.35 0.56
N GLN A 130 8.70 11.65 -0.66
CA GLN A 130 9.96 11.12 -1.18
C GLN A 130 11.16 11.64 -0.37
N ALA A 131 11.19 12.94 -0.05
CA ALA A 131 12.25 13.54 0.75
C ALA A 131 12.28 12.99 2.20
N ALA A 132 11.13 12.62 2.75
CA ALA A 132 11.01 11.97 4.06
C ALA A 132 11.47 10.50 4.03
N GLY A 133 11.63 9.89 2.85
CA GLY A 133 11.91 8.47 2.70
C GLY A 133 10.66 7.60 2.85
N ASP A 134 9.47 8.18 2.78
CA ASP A 134 8.20 7.46 2.91
C ASP A 134 7.85 6.69 1.64
N VAL A 135 8.23 7.23 0.48
CA VAL A 135 7.91 6.65 -0.84
C VAL A 135 9.16 6.55 -1.72
N THR A 136 9.12 5.59 -2.64
CA THR A 136 9.99 5.54 -3.81
C THR A 136 9.19 6.00 -5.04
N VAL A 137 9.79 6.87 -5.85
CA VAL A 137 9.18 7.40 -7.09
C VAL A 137 10.00 6.94 -8.30
N THR A 138 9.35 6.26 -9.25
CA THR A 138 10.02 5.63 -10.40
C THR A 138 9.35 6.04 -11.71
N ARG A 139 10.15 6.41 -12.72
CA ARG A 139 9.62 6.74 -14.05
C ARG A 139 9.11 5.50 -14.77
N VAL A 140 7.94 5.59 -15.41
CA VAL A 140 7.40 4.54 -16.28
C VAL A 140 7.16 5.12 -17.68
N ALA A 141 8.23 5.28 -18.46
CA ALA A 141 8.21 5.97 -19.74
C ALA A 141 7.22 5.36 -20.74
N ASP A 142 7.09 4.03 -20.76
CA ASP A 142 6.17 3.30 -21.65
C ASP A 142 4.69 3.49 -21.28
N ALA A 143 4.40 4.07 -20.12
CA ALA A 143 3.04 4.36 -19.68
C ALA A 143 2.59 5.79 -20.00
N ASP A 144 3.44 6.63 -20.61
CA ASP A 144 3.07 8.01 -20.95
C ASP A 144 1.80 8.05 -21.84
N PHE A 145 0.88 8.98 -21.53
CA PHE A 145 -0.40 9.08 -22.21
C PHE A 145 -0.94 10.51 -22.25
N ARG A 146 -1.92 10.75 -23.11
CA ARG A 146 -2.61 12.02 -23.29
C ARG A 146 -4.02 11.92 -22.72
N CYS A 147 -4.34 12.75 -21.73
CA CYS A 147 -5.70 12.90 -21.23
C CYS A 147 -5.91 14.30 -20.62
N PRO A 148 -6.48 15.26 -21.36
CA PRO A 148 -6.77 16.59 -20.82
C PRO A 148 -7.67 16.54 -19.60
N ILE A 149 -7.41 17.44 -18.64
CA ILE A 149 -8.23 17.66 -17.46
C ILE A 149 -8.93 19.02 -17.53
N THR A 150 -10.06 19.12 -16.84
CA THR A 150 -10.76 20.37 -16.58
C THR A 150 -10.60 20.74 -15.12
N GLN A 151 -10.42 22.03 -14.85
CA GLN A 151 -10.70 22.52 -13.50
C GLN A 151 -12.21 22.41 -13.25
N GLN A 152 -12.61 21.76 -12.17
CA GLN A 152 -13.98 21.84 -11.70
C GLN A 152 -14.13 23.20 -11.00
N ASN A 153 -14.70 24.16 -11.72
CA ASN A 153 -14.99 25.48 -11.22
C ASN A 153 -16.34 25.50 -10.50
#